data_AF-A0A8J3VWZ9-F1
#
_entry.id   AF-A0A8J3VWZ9-F1
#
_cell.length_a   1.000
_cell.length_b   1.000
_cell.length_c   1.000
_cell.angle_alpha   90.00
_cell.angle_beta   90.00
_cell.angle_gamma   90.00
#
_symmetry.space_group_name_H-M   'P 1'
#
loop_
_entity.id
_entity.type
_entity.pdbx_description
1 polymer ?
#
loop_
_entity_poly.entity_id
_entity_poly.type
_entity_poly.pdbx_seq_one_letter_code
_entity_poly.pdbx_strand_id
1 'polypeptide(L)'
;MRQAAAGLPRRHENQGPTHGELFDPAGNPLLPDGVPLAGGRVRSGDDPALLTGLNLSPREAASRSLRGHVEAYVAAWMRDRKLPDDVVLVINNRVCPGPLSCRNLLGSVMKPGHRITVYETDPDGTLRRQPRVFTGTGERITT
;
A
#
# COMPACT_ATOMS: atom_id res chain seq x y z
N MET A 1 13.75 3.86 -7.94
CA MET A 1 12.30 4.02 -8.18
C MET A 1 11.88 3.96 -9.66
N ARG A 2 12.44 4.75 -10.59
CA ARG A 2 12.07 4.64 -12.03
C ARG A 2 12.23 3.23 -12.61
N GLN A 3 13.31 2.53 -12.27
CA GLN A 3 13.54 1.16 -12.71
C GLN A 3 12.48 0.17 -12.18
N ALA A 4 12.10 0.30 -10.91
CA ALA A 4 11.03 -0.50 -10.30
C ALA A 4 9.68 -0.27 -11.00
N ALA A 5 9.33 1.00 -11.25
CA ALA A 5 8.10 1.35 -11.96
C ALA A 5 8.05 0.74 -13.38
N ALA A 6 9.19 0.72 -14.10
CA ALA A 6 9.29 0.12 -15.42
C ALA A 6 9.20 -1.42 -15.40
N GLY A 7 9.53 -2.06 -14.27
CA GLY A 7 9.48 -3.51 -14.08
C GLY A 7 8.10 -4.05 -13.72
N LEU A 8 7.14 -3.17 -13.39
CA LEU A 8 5.77 -3.57 -13.06
C LEU A 8 4.93 -3.81 -14.33
N PRO A 9 3.98 -4.76 -14.31
CA PRO A 9 3.06 -4.97 -15.43
C PRO A 9 2.27 -3.70 -15.76
N ARG A 10 2.14 -3.37 -17.06
CA ARG A 10 1.26 -2.28 -17.49
C ARG A 10 -0.21 -2.68 -17.30
N ARG A 11 -1.05 -1.74 -16.87
CA ARG A 11 -2.50 -1.93 -16.82
C ARG A 11 -3.11 -1.38 -18.12
N HIS A 12 -3.48 -2.27 -19.04
CA HIS A 12 -4.25 -1.84 -20.21
C HIS A 12 -5.60 -1.28 -19.73
N GLU A 13 -5.90 -0.02 -20.08
CA GLU A 13 -7.18 0.65 -19.78
C GLU A 13 -7.61 0.66 -18.29
N ASN A 14 -6.66 0.69 -17.35
CA ASN A 14 -6.95 0.58 -15.90
C ASN A 14 -7.69 -0.71 -15.50
N GLN A 15 -7.61 -1.77 -16.30
CA GLN A 15 -8.18 -3.07 -15.99
C GLN A 15 -7.12 -3.99 -15.33
N GLY A 16 -7.58 -4.95 -14.54
CA GLY A 16 -6.71 -5.93 -13.85
C GLY A 16 -6.12 -5.44 -12.51
N PRO A 17 -5.38 -6.30 -11.80
CA PRO A 17 -4.89 -6.02 -10.45
C PRO A 17 -3.81 -4.93 -10.43
N THR A 18 -3.80 -4.16 -9.33
CA THR A 18 -2.67 -3.30 -8.98
C THR A 18 -1.53 -4.19 -8.50
N HIS A 19 -0.32 -3.93 -8.98
CA HIS A 19 0.91 -4.51 -8.48
C HIS A 19 1.74 -3.40 -7.85
N GLY A 20 2.49 -3.75 -6.82
CA GLY A 20 3.49 -2.87 -6.26
C GLY A 20 4.78 -3.59 -5.89
N GLU A 21 5.83 -2.83 -5.68
CA GLU A 21 7.13 -3.29 -5.17
C GLU A 21 7.50 -2.48 -3.92
N LEU A 22 8.01 -3.17 -2.91
CA LEU A 22 8.37 -2.61 -1.62
C LEU A 22 9.86 -2.36 -1.49
N PHE A 23 10.21 -1.22 -0.90
CA PHE A 23 11.58 -0.81 -0.61
C PHE A 23 11.66 -0.14 0.75
N ASP A 24 12.86 -0.13 1.33
CA ASP A 24 13.18 0.72 2.46
C ASP A 24 13.42 2.17 1.98
N PRO A 25 13.59 3.14 2.90
CA PRO A 25 13.86 4.53 2.52
C PRO A 25 15.19 4.74 1.79
N ALA A 26 16.15 3.81 1.94
CA ALA A 26 17.41 3.82 1.21
C ALA A 26 17.28 3.26 -0.23
N GLY A 27 16.13 2.66 -0.55
CA GLY A 27 15.82 2.09 -1.85
C GLY A 27 16.18 0.61 -1.99
N ASN A 28 16.50 -0.09 -0.89
CA ASN A 28 16.72 -1.53 -0.89
C ASN A 28 15.36 -2.25 -0.90
N PRO A 29 15.18 -3.29 -1.73
CA PRO A 29 13.93 -4.06 -1.74
C PRO A 29 13.60 -4.65 -0.37
N LEU A 30 12.36 -4.51 0.07
CA LEU A 30 11.85 -5.09 1.33
C LEU A 30 11.03 -6.35 1.08
N LEU A 31 11.02 -7.19 2.11
CA LEU A 31 10.33 -8.46 2.17
C LEU A 31 9.54 -8.49 3.48
N PRO A 32 8.23 -8.79 3.46
CA PRO A 32 7.52 -9.16 4.68
C PRO A 32 8.14 -10.46 5.21
N ASP A 33 8.79 -10.42 6.38
CA ASP A 33 9.56 -11.51 7.02
C ASP A 33 10.16 -12.59 6.08
N GLY A 34 11.41 -12.36 5.66
CA GLY A 34 12.45 -13.40 5.56
C GLY A 34 12.60 -14.21 4.26
N VAL A 35 11.68 -14.15 3.30
CA VAL A 35 11.82 -14.87 2.02
C VAL A 35 12.10 -13.88 0.89
N PRO A 36 13.16 -14.05 0.08
CA PRO A 36 13.33 -13.28 -1.13
C PRO A 36 12.14 -13.52 -2.05
N LEU A 37 11.19 -12.60 -2.05
CA LEU A 37 10.41 -12.32 -3.24
C LEU A 37 11.46 -12.00 -4.28
N ALA A 38 11.56 -12.79 -5.34
CA ALA A 38 12.17 -12.30 -6.56
C ALA A 38 11.40 -11.03 -6.98
N GLY A 39 11.83 -9.86 -6.49
CA GLY A 39 11.28 -8.54 -6.78
C GLY A 39 10.39 -7.83 -5.74
N GLY A 40 10.21 -8.29 -4.49
CA GLY A 40 9.49 -7.49 -3.46
C GLY A 40 8.02 -7.15 -3.79
N ARG A 41 7.32 -8.00 -4.56
CA ARG A 41 6.02 -7.70 -5.17
C ARG A 41 4.80 -7.93 -4.27
N VAL A 42 3.88 -6.98 -4.28
CA VAL A 42 2.53 -7.07 -3.71
C VAL A 42 1.48 -6.95 -4.81
N ARG A 43 0.35 -7.64 -4.67
CA ARG A 43 -0.75 -7.63 -5.65
C ARG A 43 -2.08 -7.38 -4.95
N SER A 44 -2.93 -6.54 -5.52
CA SER A 44 -4.28 -6.31 -5.01
C SER A 44 -5.14 -7.57 -5.10
N GLY A 45 -5.94 -7.84 -4.08
CA GLY A 45 -6.88 -8.97 -3.99
C GLY A 45 -7.71 -8.83 -2.71
N ASP A 46 -8.96 -9.28 -2.72
CA ASP A 46 -9.86 -9.12 -1.56
C ASP A 46 -9.45 -10.08 -0.42
N ASP A 47 -9.04 -9.50 0.70
CA ASP A 47 -8.64 -10.19 1.92
C ASP A 47 -9.22 -9.46 3.15
N PRO A 48 -10.28 -10.01 3.79
CA PRO A 48 -10.85 -9.42 4.99
C PRO A 48 -9.89 -9.45 6.19
N ALA A 49 -8.86 -10.30 6.20
CA ALA A 49 -7.88 -10.36 7.29
C ALA A 49 -7.05 -9.07 7.41
N LEU A 50 -7.00 -8.23 6.37
CA LEU A 50 -6.39 -6.89 6.41
C LEU A 50 -7.05 -5.95 7.40
N LEU A 51 -8.28 -6.26 7.84
CA LEU A 51 -9.03 -5.46 8.80
C LEU A 51 -8.81 -5.90 10.25
N THR A 52 -8.05 -6.98 10.47
CA THR A 52 -7.75 -7.50 11.81
C THR A 52 -7.11 -6.41 12.67
N GLY A 53 -7.61 -6.28 13.91
CA GLY A 53 -7.11 -5.29 14.88
C GLY A 53 -7.53 -3.83 14.57
N LEU A 54 -8.54 -3.63 13.73
CA LEU A 54 -9.08 -2.31 13.43
C LEU A 54 -10.48 -2.09 14.03
N ASN A 55 -10.71 -0.89 14.57
CA ASN A 55 -12.01 -0.39 14.99
C ASN A 55 -12.64 0.42 13.86
N LEU A 56 -13.46 -0.24 13.02
CA LEU A 56 -14.08 0.34 11.84
C LEU A 56 -15.61 0.36 11.96
N SER A 57 -16.24 1.41 11.45
CA SER A 57 -17.69 1.35 11.20
C SER A 57 -18.02 0.29 10.14
N PRO A 58 -19.26 -0.23 10.09
CA PRO A 58 -19.67 -1.20 9.06
C PRO A 58 -19.42 -0.71 7.63
N ARG A 59 -19.60 0.60 7.40
CA ARG A 59 -19.34 1.24 6.10
C ARG A 59 -17.86 1.24 5.74
N GLU A 60 -16.97 1.48 6.69
CA GLU A 60 -15.52 1.44 6.47
C GLU A 60 -15.02 0.00 6.30
N ALA A 61 -15.54 -0.95 7.09
CA ALA A 61 -15.22 -2.36 6.96
C ALA A 61 -15.64 -2.94 5.60
N ALA A 62 -16.73 -2.45 5.02
CA ALA A 62 -17.16 -2.84 3.67
C ALA A 62 -16.25 -2.28 2.54
N SER A 63 -15.36 -1.32 2.84
CA SER A 63 -14.52 -0.68 1.83
C SER A 63 -13.60 -1.66 1.12
N ARG A 64 -13.78 -1.77 -0.21
CA ARG A 64 -12.86 -2.54 -1.08
C ARG A 64 -11.43 -2.02 -1.03
N SER A 65 -11.24 -0.73 -0.73
CA SER A 65 -9.90 -0.14 -0.64
C SER A 65 -9.14 -0.72 0.54
N LEU A 66 -9.78 -0.83 1.71
CA LEU A 66 -9.15 -1.39 2.91
C LEU A 66 -9.06 -2.92 2.89
N ARG A 67 -9.95 -3.60 2.16
CA ARG A 67 -9.93 -5.07 2.03
C ARG A 67 -9.06 -5.56 0.90
N GLY A 68 -8.62 -4.71 -0.03
CA GLY A 68 -8.13 -5.24 -1.30
C GLY A 68 -6.98 -4.51 -1.98
N HIS A 69 -6.71 -3.27 -1.61
CA HIS A 69 -5.67 -2.51 -2.29
C HIS A 69 -4.29 -2.79 -1.71
N VAL A 70 -3.26 -2.69 -2.55
CA VAL A 70 -1.87 -3.00 -2.17
C VAL A 70 -1.41 -2.14 -0.99
N GLU A 71 -1.88 -0.90 -0.90
CA GLU A 71 -1.62 0.01 0.22
C GLU A 71 -2.13 -0.56 1.55
N ALA A 72 -3.30 -1.22 1.55
CA ALA A 72 -3.88 -1.81 2.74
C ALA A 72 -3.13 -3.07 3.19
N TYR A 73 -2.63 -3.88 2.25
CA TYR A 73 -1.71 -4.99 2.56
C TYR A 73 -0.46 -4.49 3.28
N VAL A 74 0.16 -3.43 2.75
CA VAL A 74 1.38 -2.87 3.33
C VAL A 74 1.12 -2.33 4.73
N ALA A 75 0.03 -1.57 4.93
CA ALA A 75 -0.34 -1.11 6.26
C ALA A 75 -0.60 -2.27 7.25
N ALA A 76 -1.27 -3.33 6.82
CA ALA A 76 -1.48 -4.52 7.65
C ALA A 76 -0.16 -5.20 8.02
N TRP A 77 0.76 -5.40 7.07
CA TRP A 77 2.06 -6.00 7.34
C TRP A 77 2.94 -5.15 8.26
N MET A 78 2.88 -3.82 8.14
CA MET A 78 3.53 -2.92 9.10
C MET A 78 2.91 -3.02 10.49
N ARG A 79 1.58 -3.18 10.61
CA ARG A 79 0.93 -3.39 11.92
C ARG A 79 1.36 -4.71 12.56
N ASP A 80 1.50 -5.76 11.76
CA ASP A 80 1.95 -7.09 12.19
C ASP A 80 3.46 -7.18 12.47
N ARG A 81 4.21 -6.08 12.33
CA ARG A 81 5.69 -6.00 12.44
C ARG A 81 6.45 -6.86 11.42
N LYS A 82 5.80 -7.23 10.31
CA LYS A 82 6.43 -7.92 9.19
C LYS A 82 7.23 -6.98 8.29
N LEU A 83 7.00 -5.67 8.43
CA LEU A 83 7.70 -4.62 7.70
C LEU A 83 8.19 -3.53 8.66
N PRO A 84 9.26 -2.79 8.29
CA PRO A 84 9.72 -1.62 9.02
C PRO A 84 8.63 -0.54 9.15
N ASP A 85 8.85 0.39 10.08
CA ASP A 85 7.91 1.48 10.33
C ASP A 85 7.94 2.54 9.21
N ASP A 86 8.95 2.56 8.34
CA ASP A 86 9.03 3.46 7.19
C ASP A 86 9.32 2.67 5.91
N VAL A 87 8.40 2.72 4.96
CA VAL A 87 8.47 1.95 3.70
C VAL A 87 8.16 2.80 2.49
N VAL A 88 8.79 2.44 1.38
CA VAL A 88 8.52 2.99 0.06
C VAL A 88 7.78 1.93 -0.76
N LEU A 89 6.65 2.32 -1.34
CA LEU A 89 5.82 1.46 -2.18
C LEU A 89 5.75 2.06 -3.58
N VAL A 90 6.21 1.35 -4.60
CA VAL A 90 6.03 1.74 -6.00
C VAL A 90 4.86 0.95 -6.55
N ILE A 91 3.86 1.59 -7.16
CA ILE A 91 2.67 0.92 -7.71
C ILE A 91 2.46 1.24 -9.18
N ASN A 92 1.90 0.27 -9.92
CA ASN A 92 1.55 0.43 -11.34
C ASN A 92 0.19 1.14 -11.55
N ASN A 93 -0.23 1.94 -10.59
CA ASN A 93 -1.55 2.54 -10.54
C ASN A 93 -1.53 3.83 -9.70
N ARG A 94 -2.69 4.47 -9.59
CA ARG A 94 -2.92 5.59 -8.68
C ARG A 94 -3.63 5.12 -7.42
N VAL A 95 -3.28 5.73 -6.28
CA VAL A 95 -4.03 5.56 -5.03
C VAL A 95 -5.44 6.11 -5.25
N CYS A 96 -6.44 5.26 -4.97
CA CYS A 96 -7.84 5.61 -5.21
C CYS A 96 -8.25 6.88 -4.43
N PRO A 97 -9.08 7.76 -5.02
CA PRO A 97 -9.63 8.93 -4.33
C PRO A 97 -10.96 8.61 -3.61
N GLY A 98 -11.42 9.53 -2.77
CA GLY A 98 -12.75 9.53 -2.18
C GLY A 98 -12.80 9.18 -0.68
N PRO A 99 -13.97 9.32 -0.03
CA PRO A 99 -14.10 9.22 1.43
C PRO A 99 -13.64 7.87 2.03
N LEU A 100 -13.95 6.76 1.35
CA LEU A 100 -13.61 5.40 1.81
C LEU A 100 -12.39 4.81 1.09
N SER A 101 -11.50 5.68 0.62
CA SER A 101 -10.34 5.31 -0.18
C SER A 101 -9.08 5.17 0.66
N CYS A 102 -8.06 4.50 0.12
CA CYS A 102 -6.72 4.50 0.73
C CYS A 102 -6.18 5.92 0.91
N ARG A 103 -6.55 6.88 0.04
CA ARG A 103 -6.10 8.27 0.20
C ARG A 103 -6.55 8.90 1.52
N ASN A 104 -7.71 8.50 2.04
CA ASN A 104 -8.29 9.09 3.24
C ASN A 104 -8.17 8.18 4.47
N LEU A 105 -8.19 6.86 4.28
CA LEU A 105 -8.23 5.90 5.39
C LEU A 105 -6.87 5.30 5.72
N LEU A 106 -5.87 5.36 4.83
CA LEU A 106 -4.63 4.61 5.05
C LEU A 106 -3.86 5.08 6.29
N GLY A 107 -3.78 6.40 6.52
CA GLY A 107 -3.09 6.94 7.69
C GLY A 107 -3.74 6.53 9.02
N SER A 108 -5.06 6.45 9.08
CA SER A 108 -5.74 6.10 10.34
C SER A 108 -5.70 4.63 10.70
N VAL A 109 -5.43 3.75 9.72
CA VAL A 109 -5.24 2.31 9.93
C VAL A 109 -3.76 1.93 10.10
N MET A 110 -2.85 2.89 10.16
CA MET A 110 -1.42 2.65 10.46
C MET A 110 -1.10 3.11 11.89
N LYS A 111 -0.16 2.44 12.55
CA LYS A 111 0.28 2.82 13.91
C LYS A 111 0.94 4.21 13.90
N PRO A 112 0.84 4.98 15.00
CA PRO A 112 1.51 6.27 15.11
C PRO A 112 3.00 6.19 14.78
N GLY A 113 3.50 7.13 13.99
CA GLY A 113 4.91 7.19 13.57
C GLY A 113 5.28 6.32 12.37
N HIS A 114 4.41 5.37 11.97
CA HIS A 114 4.64 4.61 10.75
C HIS A 114 4.44 5.49 9.51
N ARG A 115 5.17 5.22 8.43
CA ARG A 115 5.15 6.00 7.19
C ARG A 115 5.17 5.10 5.95
N ILE A 116 4.32 5.43 4.98
CA ILE A 116 4.34 4.84 3.63
C ILE A 116 4.55 5.96 2.61
N THR A 117 5.61 5.85 1.81
CA THR A 117 5.84 6.72 0.64
C THR A 117 5.45 5.98 -0.64
N VAL A 118 4.37 6.39 -1.27
CA VAL A 118 3.82 5.75 -2.48
C VAL A 118 4.25 6.50 -3.75
N TYR A 119 4.99 5.82 -4.62
CA TYR A 119 5.25 6.27 -5.98
C TYR A 119 4.19 5.71 -6.93
N GLU A 120 3.34 6.59 -7.45
CA GLU A 120 2.24 6.25 -8.36
C GLU A 120 2.72 6.26 -9.82
N THR A 121 2.20 5.37 -10.66
CA THR A 121 2.31 5.49 -12.12
C THR A 121 0.97 5.82 -12.76
N ASP A 122 1.03 6.50 -13.89
CA ASP A 122 -0.09 6.69 -14.79
C ASP A 122 -0.38 5.41 -15.60
N PRO A 123 -1.56 5.29 -16.24
CA PRO A 123 -1.95 4.07 -16.96
C PRO A 123 -1.00 3.69 -18.11
N ASP A 124 -0.28 4.68 -18.66
CA ASP A 124 0.77 4.51 -19.67
C ASP A 124 2.10 3.99 -19.10
N GLY A 125 2.18 3.80 -17.77
CA GLY A 125 3.38 3.38 -17.05
C GLY A 125 4.29 4.54 -16.63
N THR A 126 3.90 5.79 -16.88
CA THR A 126 4.71 6.96 -16.52
C THR A 126 4.71 7.17 -15.01
N LEU A 127 5.90 7.14 -14.39
CA LEU A 127 6.06 7.44 -12.97
C LEU A 127 5.74 8.92 -12.69
N ARG A 128 4.87 9.18 -11.71
CA ARG A 128 4.54 10.55 -11.30
C ARG A 128 5.71 11.19 -10.56
N ARG A 129 5.90 12.50 -10.77
CA ARG A 129 7.07 13.24 -10.26
C ARG A 129 7.11 13.35 -8.73
N GLN A 130 5.95 13.43 -8.09
CA GLN A 130 5.85 13.58 -6.64
C GLN A 130 5.24 12.31 -6.04
N PRO A 131 5.91 11.66 -5.08
CA PRO A 131 5.31 10.57 -4.33
C PRO A 131 4.23 11.11 -3.39
N ARG A 132 3.35 10.22 -2.96
CA ARG A 132 2.37 10.49 -1.91
C ARG A 132 2.85 9.92 -0.61
N VAL A 133 2.86 10.73 0.44
CA VAL A 133 3.29 10.29 1.77
C VAL A 133 2.08 10.13 2.68
N PHE A 134 2.04 9.01 3.40
CA PHE A 134 1.05 8.71 4.41
C PHE A 134 1.75 8.51 5.76
N THR A 135 1.21 9.13 6.79
CA THR A 135 1.69 8.99 8.16
C THR A 135 0.60 8.34 9.00
N GLY A 136 0.99 7.37 9.82
CA GLY A 136 0.09 6.66 10.70
C GLY A 136 -0.36 7.53 11.87
N THR A 137 -1.66 7.53 12.14
CA THR A 137 -2.26 8.23 13.29
C THR A 137 -2.79 7.26 14.35
N GLY A 138 -3.00 5.99 13.99
CA GLY A 138 -3.50 4.96 14.91
C GLY A 138 -4.98 5.07 15.28
N GLU A 139 -5.71 6.07 14.77
CA GLU A 139 -7.10 6.36 15.16
C GLU A 139 -8.06 5.18 15.07
N ARG A 140 -7.81 4.24 14.15
CA ARG A 140 -8.67 3.08 13.89
C ARG A 140 -8.06 1.77 14.36
N ILE A 141 -7.00 1.78 15.17
CA ILE A 141 -6.39 0.56 15.68
C ILE A 141 -6.97 0.24 17.07
N THR A 142 -7.43 -1.00 17.28
CA THR A 142 -7.80 -1.46 18.61
C THR A 142 -6.52 -1.69 19.43
N THR A 143 -6.40 -1.01 20.57
CA THR A 143 -5.34 -1.20 21.56
C THR A 143 -5.41 -2.56 22.23
#